data_AF-A0A6L2JJX4-F1
#
_entry.id   AF-A0A6L2JJX4-F1
#
_cell.length_a   1.000
_cell.length_b   1.000
_cell.length_c   1.000
_cell.angle_alpha   90.00
_cell.angle_beta   90.00
_cell.angle_gamma   90.00
#
_symmetry.space_group_name_H-M   'P 1'
#
loop_
_entity.id
_entity.type
_entity.pdbx_description
1 polymer ?
#
loop_
_entity_poly.entity_id
_entity_poly.type
_entity_poly.pdbx_seq_one_letter_code
_entity_poly.pdbx_strand_id
1 'polypeptide(L)'
;MCMKKSREHAISCRLYTFTKPAPVPGKEKDNGRVLVVDGGGSLRCAILDGNPVVQAQNNRWAGVVVNGCVRDVDEINSCDIGFRALASHPVKANKKGIGEKHVPVAFAGTRILDGEYLNADTDGILISKTELYV
;
A
#
# COMPACT_ATOMS: atom_id res chain seq x y z
N MET A 1 10.91 -0.89 9.06
CA MET A 1 9.58 -0.24 9.10
C MET A 1 8.56 -1.33 9.33
N CYS A 2 7.90 -1.32 10.49
CA CYS A 2 7.18 -2.46 11.04
C CYS A 2 5.74 -2.53 10.53
N MET A 3 5.28 -3.74 10.28
CA MET A 3 3.92 -4.07 9.93
C MET A 3 2.98 -3.71 11.09
N LYS A 4 2.02 -2.83 10.88
CA LYS A 4 0.84 -2.81 11.75
C LYS A 4 -0.12 -3.89 11.28
N LYS A 5 -0.43 -4.85 12.16
CA LYS A 5 -1.53 -5.79 11.96
C LYS A 5 -2.83 -5.05 12.27
N SER A 6 -3.53 -4.57 11.24
CA SER A 6 -4.91 -4.09 11.44
C SER A 6 -5.79 -5.32 11.64
N ARG A 7 -6.08 -5.65 12.90
CA ARG A 7 -7.03 -6.68 13.35
C ARG A 7 -6.55 -8.14 13.17
N GLU A 8 -7.00 -9.00 14.06
CA GLU A 8 -6.37 -10.27 14.43
C GLU A 8 -6.38 -11.37 13.35
N HIS A 9 -7.08 -11.19 12.23
CA HIS A 9 -7.21 -12.19 11.18
C HIS A 9 -6.40 -11.77 9.95
N ALA A 10 -5.73 -12.73 9.29
CA ALA A 10 -5.05 -12.48 8.04
C ALA A 10 -6.05 -11.87 7.04
N ILE A 11 -5.87 -10.61 6.68
CA ILE A 11 -6.85 -9.92 5.86
C ILE A 11 -6.56 -10.27 4.41
N SER A 12 -7.36 -11.15 3.84
CA SER A 12 -7.36 -11.45 2.41
C SER A 12 -8.09 -10.32 1.69
N CYS A 13 -7.36 -9.31 1.24
CA CYS A 13 -7.95 -8.13 0.64
C CYS A 13 -7.81 -8.09 -0.87
N ARG A 14 -8.87 -7.66 -1.54
CA ARG A 14 -8.79 -7.36 -2.97
C ARG A 14 -7.80 -6.21 -3.22
N LEU A 15 -6.90 -6.45 -4.15
CA LEU A 15 -5.84 -5.53 -4.52
C LEU A 15 -6.33 -4.42 -5.42
N TYR A 16 -5.85 -3.21 -5.12
CA TYR A 16 -5.95 -2.04 -5.96
C TYR A 16 -4.54 -1.60 -6.35
N THR A 17 -4.16 -1.78 -7.61
CA THR A 17 -2.78 -1.50 -8.05
C THR A 17 -2.60 -0.10 -8.62
N PHE A 18 -1.46 0.51 -8.31
CA PHE A 18 -1.13 1.85 -8.75
C PHE A 18 0.35 2.00 -9.11
N THR A 19 0.67 2.65 -10.22
CA THR A 19 2.03 3.12 -10.52
C THR A 19 2.14 4.60 -10.22
N LYS A 20 3.23 5.00 -9.56
CA LYS A 20 3.58 6.39 -9.18
C LYS A 20 3.02 7.47 -10.11
N PRO A 21 2.58 8.66 -9.58
CA PRO A 21 2.35 8.96 -8.18
C PRO A 21 0.98 8.45 -7.75
N ALA A 22 0.94 7.77 -6.59
CA ALA A 22 -0.30 7.30 -5.99
C ALA A 22 -1.30 8.47 -5.90
N PRO A 23 -2.55 8.29 -6.32
CA PRO A 23 -3.55 9.29 -6.09
C PRO A 23 -3.82 9.26 -4.58
N VAL A 24 -4.38 10.35 -4.09
CA VAL A 24 -5.15 10.30 -2.85
C VAL A 24 -6.12 9.12 -3.01
N PRO A 25 -6.12 8.09 -2.15
CA PRO A 25 -7.10 7.01 -2.25
C PRO A 25 -8.48 7.68 -2.32
N GLY A 26 -9.13 7.53 -3.47
CA GLY A 26 -10.27 8.36 -3.84
C GLY A 26 -11.42 8.17 -2.86
N LYS A 27 -12.41 9.07 -2.95
CA LYS A 27 -13.72 9.02 -2.27
C LYS A 27 -14.53 7.72 -2.48
N GLU A 28 -13.95 6.70 -3.10
CA GLU A 28 -14.55 5.38 -3.25
C GLU A 28 -14.39 4.66 -1.92
N LYS A 29 -15.53 4.35 -1.29
CA LYS A 29 -15.59 3.57 -0.05
C LYS A 29 -15.22 2.12 -0.36
N ASP A 30 -13.95 1.88 -0.65
CA ASP A 30 -13.40 0.54 -0.85
C ASP A 30 -13.18 -0.10 0.53
N ASN A 31 -14.30 -0.53 1.13
CA ASN A 31 -14.33 -1.24 2.40
C ASN A 31 -13.45 -2.50 2.31
N GLY A 32 -12.29 -2.46 2.97
CA GLY A 32 -11.43 -3.63 3.15
C GLY A 32 -10.55 -4.00 1.95
N ARG A 33 -10.20 -3.06 1.07
CA ARG A 33 -9.18 -3.31 0.02
C ARG A 33 -7.77 -2.95 0.47
N VAL A 34 -6.76 -3.49 -0.21
CA VAL A 34 -5.35 -3.12 -0.02
C VAL A 34 -4.84 -2.37 -1.24
N LEU A 35 -4.29 -1.19 -1.00
CA LEU A 35 -3.64 -0.37 -2.02
C LEU A 35 -2.20 -0.84 -2.21
N VAL A 36 -1.83 -1.22 -3.43
CA VAL A 36 -0.45 -1.60 -3.79
C VAL A 36 0.10 -0.53 -4.73
N VAL A 37 1.13 0.17 -4.28
CA VAL A 37 1.80 1.25 -5.01
C VAL A 37 3.17 0.78 -5.48
N ASP A 38 3.39 0.75 -6.79
CA ASP A 38 4.71 0.56 -7.37
C ASP A 38 5.45 1.88 -7.56
N GLY A 39 6.53 2.03 -6.79
CA GLY A 39 7.44 3.15 -6.82
C GLY A 39 8.72 2.92 -7.61
N GLY A 40 8.86 1.76 -8.25
CA GLY A 40 10.10 1.27 -8.84
C GLY A 40 11.19 0.97 -7.80
N GLY A 41 10.82 0.72 -6.53
CA GLY A 41 11.76 0.43 -5.46
C GLY A 41 12.72 1.58 -5.11
N SER A 42 12.45 2.80 -5.58
CA SER A 42 13.36 3.93 -5.43
C SER A 42 13.50 4.35 -3.96
N LEU A 43 14.75 4.35 -3.46
CA LEU A 43 15.10 4.82 -2.12
C LEU A 43 15.44 6.31 -2.04
N ARG A 44 15.36 7.03 -3.17
CA ARG A 44 15.81 8.43 -3.31
C ARG A 44 14.75 9.47 -2.94
N CYS A 45 13.50 9.07 -2.79
CA CYS A 45 12.38 9.98 -2.50
C CYS A 45 11.17 9.23 -1.94
N ALA A 46 10.44 9.91 -1.05
CA ALA A 46 9.18 9.44 -0.50
C ALA A 46 8.04 9.63 -1.49
N ILE A 47 7.34 8.54 -1.77
CA ILE A 47 6.26 8.45 -2.75
C ILE A 47 4.92 8.76 -2.09
N LEU A 48 4.82 8.37 -0.81
CA LEU A 48 3.66 8.54 0.03
C LEU A 48 4.09 9.26 1.31
N ASP A 49 3.24 10.17 1.78
CA ASP A 49 3.33 10.87 3.06
C ASP A 49 2.20 10.43 4.01
N GLY A 50 2.16 10.96 5.24
CA GLY A 50 1.19 10.54 6.26
C GLY A 50 -0.25 10.92 5.92
N ASN A 51 -0.50 12.12 5.41
CA ASN A 51 -1.85 12.61 5.07
C ASN A 51 -2.68 11.63 4.19
N PRO A 52 -2.16 11.10 3.05
CA PRO A 52 -2.86 10.08 2.27
C PRO A 52 -3.15 8.78 3.03
N VAL A 53 -2.29 8.40 3.98
CA VAL A 53 -2.49 7.20 4.81
C VAL A 53 -3.61 7.42 5.82
N VAL A 54 -3.67 8.59 6.44
CA VAL A 54 -4.79 8.99 7.30
C VAL A 54 -6.11 8.97 6.52
N GLN A 55 -6.08 9.45 5.28
CA GLN A 55 -7.25 9.38 4.39
C GLN A 55 -7.62 7.94 4.01
N ALA A 56 -6.64 7.07 3.77
CA ALA A 56 -6.89 5.65 3.53
C ALA A 56 -7.58 4.99 4.73
N GLN A 57 -7.12 5.27 5.95
CA GLN A 57 -7.78 4.81 7.17
C GLN A 57 -9.23 5.30 7.25
N ASN A 58 -9.46 6.60 7.03
CA ASN A 58 -10.81 7.19 7.08
C ASN A 58 -11.75 6.60 6.02
N ASN A 59 -11.19 6.19 4.88
CA ASN A 59 -11.91 5.53 3.80
C ASN A 59 -12.05 4.01 3.99
N ARG A 60 -11.65 3.46 5.15
CA ARG A 60 -11.74 2.04 5.52
C ARG A 60 -10.97 1.09 4.60
N TRP A 61 -9.82 1.55 4.10
CA TRP A 61 -8.85 0.65 3.49
C TRP A 61 -8.30 -0.31 4.55
N ALA A 62 -8.09 -1.57 4.16
CA ALA A 62 -7.49 -2.57 5.05
C ALA A 62 -5.98 -2.34 5.21
N GLY A 63 -5.32 -1.91 4.12
CA GLY A 63 -3.88 -1.67 4.14
C GLY A 63 -3.32 -0.96 2.92
N VAL A 64 -2.05 -0.59 3.02
CA VAL A 64 -1.25 0.02 1.96
C VAL A 64 0.13 -0.64 1.90
N VAL A 65 0.53 -1.08 0.71
CA VAL A 65 1.86 -1.65 0.41
C VAL A 65 2.54 -0.76 -0.63
N VAL A 66 3.76 -0.31 -0.34
CA VAL A 66 4.52 0.60 -1.19
C VAL A 66 5.86 -0.01 -1.57
N ASN A 67 6.07 -0.27 -2.87
CA ASN A 67 7.40 -0.60 -3.41
C ASN A 67 8.24 0.68 -3.58
N GLY A 68 8.69 1.24 -2.46
CA GLY A 68 9.54 2.43 -2.40
C GLY A 68 9.53 3.08 -1.02
N CYS A 69 9.98 4.34 -0.96
CA CYS A 69 10.07 5.07 0.31
C CYS A 69 8.82 5.87 0.66
N VAL A 70 8.68 6.18 1.95
CA VAL A 70 7.60 7.02 2.50
C VAL A 70 8.14 8.08 3.45
N ARG A 71 7.29 9.03 3.84
CA ARG A 71 7.60 10.08 4.83
C ARG A 71 6.56 10.08 5.95
N ASP A 72 6.87 10.79 7.03
CA ASP A 72 5.96 11.04 8.16
C ASP A 72 5.60 9.71 8.88
N VAL A 73 6.63 8.91 9.17
CA VAL A 73 6.49 7.57 9.74
C VAL A 73 5.75 7.54 11.07
N ASP A 74 5.89 8.58 11.89
CA ASP A 74 5.20 8.66 13.19
C ASP A 74 3.70 8.84 13.00
N GLU A 75 3.29 9.65 12.01
CA GLU A 75 1.89 9.82 11.62
C GLU A 75 1.32 8.51 11.08
N ILE A 76 2.04 7.84 10.18
CA ILE A 76 1.65 6.52 9.64
C ILE A 76 1.51 5.49 10.76
N ASN A 77 2.47 5.47 11.71
CA ASN A 77 2.45 4.59 12.87
C ASN A 77 1.35 4.94 13.88
N SER A 78 0.71 6.10 13.79
CA SER A 78 -0.46 6.43 14.61
C SER A 78 -1.76 5.86 14.03
N CYS A 79 -1.78 5.56 12.73
CA CYS A 79 -2.97 5.06 12.04
C CYS A 79 -3.29 3.59 12.39
N ASP A 80 -4.58 3.24 12.43
CA ASP A 80 -5.11 1.87 12.53
C ASP A 80 -5.37 1.27 11.13
N ILE A 81 -4.29 1.14 10.36
CA ILE A 81 -4.29 0.57 9.00
C ILE A 81 -3.04 -0.26 8.79
N GLY A 82 -3.14 -1.35 8.02
CA GLY A 82 -1.97 -2.12 7.62
C GLY A 82 -1.05 -1.29 6.73
N PHE A 83 0.25 -1.24 7.03
CA PHE A 83 1.17 -0.44 6.23
C PHE A 83 2.53 -1.13 6.03
N ARG A 84 3.00 -1.17 4.78
CA ARG A 84 4.34 -1.67 4.43
C ARG A 84 5.00 -0.78 3.39
N ALA A 85 6.26 -0.44 3.61
CA ALA A 85 7.12 0.24 2.65
C ALA A 85 8.57 -0.26 2.78
N LEU A 86 9.41 0.07 1.80
CA LEU A 86 10.82 -0.35 1.81
C LEU A 86 11.64 0.42 2.86
N ALA A 87 11.47 1.74 2.92
CA ALA A 87 12.16 2.60 3.88
C ALA A 87 11.44 3.94 4.07
N SER A 88 11.93 4.74 5.02
CA SER A 88 11.56 6.15 5.14
C SER A 88 12.57 7.03 4.39
N HIS A 89 12.10 8.15 3.84
CA HIS A 89 12.95 9.12 3.18
C HIS A 89 12.38 10.55 3.33
N PRO A 90 13.19 11.55 3.71
CA PRO A 90 12.69 12.90 3.99
C PRO A 90 12.27 13.67 2.73
N VAL A 91 12.96 13.47 1.60
CA VAL A 91 12.70 14.18 0.35
C VAL A 91 11.42 13.66 -0.30
N LYS A 92 10.45 14.54 -0.54
CA LYS A 92 9.20 14.21 -1.22
C LYS A 92 9.44 13.99 -2.73
N ALA A 93 8.80 12.98 -3.31
CA ALA A 93 8.82 12.76 -4.74
C ALA A 93 8.06 13.88 -5.47
N ASN A 94 8.58 14.31 -6.62
CA ASN A 94 7.91 15.29 -7.46
C ASN A 94 6.58 14.73 -7.98
N LYS A 95 5.48 15.45 -7.71
CA LYS A 95 4.15 15.13 -8.25
C LYS A 95 4.10 15.49 -9.74
N LYS A 96 4.65 14.63 -10.60
CA LYS A 96 4.56 14.81 -12.05
C LYS A 96 3.19 14.43 -12.64
N GLY A 97 2.25 13.93 -11.82
CA GLY A 97 0.87 13.62 -12.25
C GLY A 97 0.73 12.45 -13.22
N ILE A 98 1.82 11.73 -13.51
CA ILE A 98 1.84 10.59 -14.44
C ILE A 98 1.77 9.34 -13.58
N GLY A 99 0.62 8.70 -13.41
CA GLY A 99 0.48 7.43 -12.69
C GLY A 99 -0.77 6.67 -13.15
N GLU A 100 -0.66 5.35 -13.25
CA GLU A 100 -1.69 4.49 -13.83
C GLU A 100 -2.39 3.67 -12.74
N LYS A 101 -3.71 3.54 -12.86
CA LYS A 101 -4.55 2.73 -11.96
C LYS A 101 -4.90 1.40 -12.63
N HIS A 102 -5.15 0.36 -11.84
CA HIS A 102 -5.60 -0.95 -12.31
C HIS A 102 -4.62 -1.62 -13.30
N VAL A 103 -3.33 -1.31 -13.18
CA VAL A 103 -2.28 -1.89 -14.02
C VAL A 103 -1.55 -3.00 -13.28
N PRO A 104 -1.16 -4.09 -13.97
CA PRO A 104 -0.26 -5.09 -13.39
C PRO A 104 1.01 -4.44 -12.86
N VAL A 105 1.36 -4.71 -11.62
CA VAL A 105 2.65 -4.28 -11.03
C VAL A 105 3.50 -5.50 -10.74
N ALA A 106 4.82 -5.37 -10.83
CA ALA A 106 5.73 -6.49 -10.64
C ALA A 106 6.95 -6.04 -9.82
N PHE A 107 7.07 -6.54 -8.60
CA PHE A 107 8.20 -6.27 -7.72
C PHE A 107 8.45 -7.46 -6.78
N ALA A 108 9.66 -7.53 -6.21
CA ALA A 108 10.09 -8.64 -5.36
C ALA A 108 9.91 -10.04 -5.98
N GLY A 109 10.00 -10.15 -7.32
CA GLY A 109 9.83 -11.41 -8.04
C GLY A 109 8.38 -11.86 -8.25
N THR A 110 7.41 -11.08 -7.79
CA THR A 110 5.98 -11.41 -7.87
C THR A 110 5.25 -10.41 -8.75
N ARG A 111 4.40 -10.92 -9.65
CA ARG A 111 3.45 -10.12 -10.41
C ARG A 111 2.15 -10.03 -9.63
N ILE A 112 1.66 -8.81 -9.45
CA ILE A 112 0.45 -8.48 -8.71
C ILE A 112 -0.55 -7.86 -9.68
N LEU A 113 -1.74 -8.45 -9.73
CA LEU A 113 -2.83 -7.98 -10.57
C LEU A 113 -3.91 -7.31 -9.73
N ASP A 114 -4.56 -6.31 -10.33
CA ASP A 114 -5.77 -5.73 -9.76
C ASP A 114 -6.84 -6.82 -9.60
N GLY A 115 -7.54 -6.83 -8.46
CA GLY A 115 -8.57 -7.83 -8.19
C GLY A 115 -8.09 -9.12 -7.50
N GLU A 116 -6.78 -9.40 -7.48
CA GLU A 116 -6.20 -10.50 -6.70
C GLU A 116 -6.27 -10.25 -5.19
N TYR A 117 -5.94 -11.25 -4.39
CA TYR A 117 -5.95 -11.19 -2.94
C TYR A 117 -4.54 -11.06 -2.39
N LEU A 118 -4.37 -10.19 -1.40
CA LEU A 118 -3.14 -10.04 -0.63
C LEU A 118 -3.40 -10.38 0.82
N ASN A 119 -2.58 -11.27 1.36
CA ASN A 119 -2.51 -11.61 2.78
C ASN A 119 -1.15 -11.17 3.30
N ALA A 120 -1.10 -10.59 4.50
CA ALA A 120 0.13 -10.00 4.99
C ALA A 120 0.22 -10.08 6.52
N ASP A 121 1.37 -10.52 7.02
CA ASP A 121 1.70 -10.59 8.44
C ASP A 121 3.13 -10.07 8.72
N THR A 122 3.65 -10.35 9.92
CA THR A 122 5.02 -9.95 10.30
C THR A 122 6.09 -10.63 9.48
N ASP A 123 5.81 -11.83 8.96
CA ASP A 123 6.77 -12.65 8.22
C ASP A 123 6.84 -12.18 6.77
N GLY A 124 5.70 -11.87 6.14
CA GLY A 124 5.69 -11.49 4.75
C GLY A 124 4.35 -11.11 4.14
N ILE A 125 4.34 -11.12 2.81
CA ILE A 125 3.20 -10.82 1.97
C ILE A 125 3.00 -11.98 1.00
N LEU A 126 1.79 -12.51 0.95
CA LEU A 126 1.35 -13.55 0.04
C LEU A 126 0.31 -12.98 -0.93
N ILE A 127 0.43 -13.34 -2.21
CA ILE A 127 -0.51 -12.97 -3.26
C ILE A 127 -1.20 -14.24 -3.76
N SER A 128 -2.52 -14.18 -3.93
CA SER A 128 -3.33 -15.30 -4.39
C SER A 128 -4.39 -14.83 -5.40
N LYS A 129 -4.71 -15.71 -6.35
CA LYS A 129 -5.81 -15.48 -7.31
C LYS A 129 -7.19 -15.63 -6.69
N THR A 130 -7.27 -16.36 -5.58
CA THR A 130 -8.50 -16.64 -4.85
C THR A 130 -8.36 -16.21 -3.40
N GLU A 131 -9.50 -15.93 -2.76
CA GLU A 131 -9.53 -15.66 -1.33
C GLU A 131 -8.98 -16.87 -0.57
N LEU A 132 -8.08 -16.61 0.38
CA LEU A 132 -7.57 -17.63 1.28
C LEU A 132 -8.17 -17.37 2.66
N TYR A 133 -8.75 -18.40 3.25
CA TYR A 133 -9.17 -18.38 4.64
C TYR A 133 -7.96 -18.83 5.47
N VAL A 134 -7.40 -17.89 6.22
CA VAL A 134 -6.24 -18.07 7.09
C VAL A 134 -6.63 -17.78 8.53
#